data_AF-A0AAV5SFL7-F1
#
_entry.id   AF-A0AAV5SFL7-F1
#
_cell.length_a   1.000
_cell.length_b   1.000
_cell.length_c   1.000
_cell.angle_alpha   90.00
_cell.angle_beta   90.00
_cell.angle_gamma   90.00
#
_symmetry.space_group_name_H-M   'P 1'
#
loop_
_entity.id
_entity.type
_entity.pdbx_description
1 polymer ?
#
loop_
_entity_poly.entity_id
_entity_poly.type
_entity_poly.pdbx_seq_one_letter_code
_entity_poly.pdbx_strand_id
1 'polypeptide(L)'
;LFLLLHSFPSLMCSCFVESPWENIRPVLRMTYPCPAIDACESTCLGAPECSAYAFVNSKCALLGADSGKSQTCNTANPTLWLRTAACDESTTTTSSISTTTQPFK
;
A
#
# COMPACT_ATOMS: atom_id res chain seq x y z
N LEU A 1 35.07 15.68 -4.02
CA LEU A 1 34.13 14.63 -4.51
C LEU A 1 33.54 13.95 -3.27
N PHE A 2 32.49 14.53 -2.68
CA PHE A 2 31.85 13.99 -1.48
C PHE A 2 30.83 12.92 -1.91
N LEU A 3 31.08 11.67 -1.53
CA LEU A 3 30.18 10.53 -1.72
C LEU A 3 28.95 10.75 -0.83
N LEU A 4 27.84 11.16 -1.43
CA LEU A 4 26.50 11.15 -0.83
C LEU A 4 26.06 9.69 -0.64
N LEU A 5 26.54 9.05 0.42
CA LEU A 5 25.89 7.90 1.01
C LEU A 5 24.53 8.36 1.52
N HIS A 6 23.50 8.22 0.67
CA HIS A 6 22.12 8.30 1.11
C HIS A 6 21.88 7.09 2.00
N SER A 7 21.94 7.33 3.30
CA SER A 7 21.51 6.42 4.35
C SER A 7 20.02 6.16 4.16
N PHE A 8 19.65 5.19 3.33
CA PHE A 8 18.30 4.65 3.32
C PHE A 8 18.09 3.97 4.67
N PRO A 9 17.14 4.40 5.51
CA PRO A 9 16.78 3.67 6.70
C PRO A 9 16.04 2.41 6.26
N SER A 10 16.77 1.34 5.97
CA SER A 10 16.21 -0.01 6.01
C SER A 10 15.95 -0.33 7.47
N LEU A 11 14.67 -0.41 7.89
CA LEU A 11 14.17 -1.22 9.03
C LEU A 11 12.79 -0.72 9.50
N MET A 12 11.76 -0.91 8.68
CA MET A 12 10.38 -1.26 9.10
C MET A 12 9.66 -1.71 7.82
N CYS A 13 9.84 -2.97 7.40
CA CYS A 13 9.23 -3.54 6.21
C CYS A 13 7.72 -3.82 6.40
N SER A 14 6.97 -2.84 6.91
CA SER A 14 5.52 -2.92 6.89
C SER A 14 5.01 -2.22 5.65
N CYS A 15 4.19 -2.92 4.87
CA CYS A 15 3.46 -2.33 3.75
C CYS A 15 2.40 -1.33 4.22
N PHE A 16 2.17 -1.25 5.53
CA PHE A 16 1.12 -0.44 6.11
C PHE A 16 1.60 0.36 7.32
N VAL A 17 1.12 1.59 7.42
CA VAL A 17 1.31 2.45 8.59
C VAL A 17 -0.05 2.82 9.17
N GLU A 18 -0.17 2.77 10.49
CA GLU A 18 -1.37 3.23 11.19
C GLU A 18 -1.51 4.75 11.03
N SER A 19 -2.72 5.20 10.74
CA SER A 19 -3.06 6.61 10.51
C SER A 19 -4.44 6.93 11.09
N PRO A 20 -4.68 8.18 11.53
CA PRO A 20 -6.04 8.64 11.78
C PRO A 20 -6.86 8.62 10.48
N TRP A 21 -8.15 8.33 10.60
CA TRP A 21 -9.10 8.39 9.49
C TRP A 21 -9.77 9.77 9.43
N GLU A 22 -9.12 10.71 8.75
CA GLU A 22 -9.60 12.11 8.68
C GLU A 22 -10.44 12.41 7.44
N ASN A 23 -10.15 11.73 6.33
CA ASN A 23 -10.76 11.99 5.04
C ASN A 23 -11.62 10.82 4.53
N ILE A 24 -12.60 11.15 3.70
CA ILE A 24 -13.44 10.20 2.98
C ILE A 24 -12.55 9.40 2.01
N ARG A 25 -12.71 8.08 2.03
CA ARG A 25 -12.10 7.15 1.08
C ARG A 25 -13.20 6.29 0.47
N PRO A 26 -13.18 6.02 -0.84
CA PRO A 26 -14.15 5.12 -1.44
C PRO A 26 -13.94 3.70 -0.91
N VAL A 27 -15.02 3.04 -0.50
CA VAL A 27 -15.00 1.62 -0.16
C VAL A 27 -14.98 0.82 -1.45
N LEU A 28 -13.90 0.10 -1.68
CA LEU A 28 -13.71 -0.73 -2.87
C LEU A 28 -14.38 -2.09 -2.69
N ARG A 29 -14.19 -2.67 -1.51
CA ARG A 29 -14.71 -3.99 -1.15
C ARG A 29 -14.84 -4.08 0.37
N MET A 30 -15.88 -4.78 0.83
CA MET A 30 -15.97 -5.26 2.21
C MET A 30 -15.94 -6.79 2.20
N THR A 31 -15.15 -7.37 3.09
CA THR A 31 -15.05 -8.82 3.27
C THR A 31 -15.45 -9.19 4.70
N TYR A 32 -16.38 -10.14 4.83
CA TYR A 32 -16.82 -10.72 6.10
C TYR A 32 -17.28 -12.17 5.87
N PRO A 33 -16.85 -13.14 6.70
CA PRO A 33 -15.89 -12.99 7.79
C PRO A 33 -14.45 -12.80 7.26
N CYS A 34 -13.69 -11.92 7.92
CA CYS A 34 -12.25 -11.77 7.74
C CYS A 34 -11.58 -12.23 9.04
N PRO A 35 -10.85 -13.36 9.03
CA PRO A 35 -10.44 -14.03 10.27
C PRO A 35 -9.38 -13.27 11.06
N ALA A 36 -8.52 -12.50 10.39
CA ALA A 36 -7.40 -11.78 10.99
C ALA A 36 -7.07 -10.52 10.17
N ILE A 37 -6.34 -9.60 10.79
CA ILE A 37 -5.87 -8.37 10.13
C ILE A 37 -4.96 -8.69 8.93
N ASP A 38 -4.04 -9.66 9.05
CA ASP A 38 -3.13 -10.10 8.00
C ASP A 38 -3.85 -10.56 6.72
N ALA A 39 -5.05 -11.13 6.86
CA ALA A 39 -5.87 -11.51 5.70
C ALA A 39 -6.42 -10.27 4.96
N CYS A 40 -6.74 -9.21 5.70
CA CYS A 40 -7.14 -7.92 5.13
C CYS A 40 -5.96 -7.24 4.43
N GLU A 41 -4.76 -7.29 5.04
CA GLU A 41 -3.52 -6.79 4.44
C GLU A 41 -3.21 -7.47 3.11
N SER A 42 -3.18 -8.81 3.12
CA SER A 42 -2.91 -9.62 1.93
C SER A 42 -3.91 -9.32 0.80
N THR A 43 -5.19 -9.14 1.15
CA THR A 43 -6.21 -8.78 0.16
C THR A 43 -5.99 -7.37 -0.41
N CYS A 44 -5.57 -6.40 0.43
CA CYS A 44 -5.24 -5.05 -0.05
C CYS A 44 -4.00 -5.06 -0.95
N LEU A 45 -2.95 -5.80 -0.59
CA LEU A 45 -1.74 -5.92 -1.40
C LEU A 45 -2.02 -6.53 -2.78
N GLY A 46 -2.94 -7.50 -2.85
CA GLY A 46 -3.41 -8.10 -4.10
C GLY A 46 -4.35 -7.23 -4.94
N ALA A 47 -4.77 -6.05 -4.45
CA ALA A 47 -5.65 -5.12 -5.14
C ALA A 47 -4.91 -3.81 -5.46
N PRO A 48 -4.55 -3.53 -6.73
CA PRO A 48 -3.77 -2.34 -7.08
C PRO A 48 -4.50 -1.03 -6.80
N GLU A 49 -5.83 -1.03 -6.82
CA GLU A 49 -6.66 0.11 -6.44
C GLU A 49 -6.68 0.37 -4.92
N CYS A 50 -6.24 -0.58 -4.09
CA CYS A 50 -6.27 -0.48 -2.65
C CYS A 50 -5.11 0.38 -2.14
N SER A 51 -5.45 1.51 -1.52
CA SER A 51 -4.49 2.44 -0.92
C SER A 51 -4.54 2.42 0.61
N ALA A 52 -5.57 1.82 1.20
CA ALA A 52 -5.69 1.65 2.65
C ALA A 52 -6.68 0.53 2.99
N TYR A 53 -6.65 0.04 4.23
CA TYR A 53 -7.68 -0.84 4.75
C TYR A 53 -8.09 -0.47 6.18
N ALA A 54 -9.27 -0.94 6.59
CA ALA A 54 -9.74 -0.92 7.98
C ALA A 54 -10.20 -2.32 8.39
N PHE A 55 -9.86 -2.74 9.62
CA PHE A 55 -10.22 -4.04 10.17
C PHE A 55 -10.86 -3.89 11.55
N VAL A 56 -12.13 -4.29 11.68
CA VAL A 56 -12.89 -4.20 12.94
C VAL A 56 -13.85 -5.37 13.04
N ASN A 57 -13.91 -6.06 14.18
CA ASN A 57 -14.87 -7.14 14.45
C ASN A 57 -14.96 -8.19 13.33
N SER A 58 -13.80 -8.66 12.86
CA SER A 58 -13.68 -9.61 11.74
C SER A 58 -14.27 -9.11 10.41
N LYS A 59 -14.45 -7.80 10.24
CA LYS A 59 -14.81 -7.15 8.97
C LYS A 59 -13.59 -6.43 8.44
N CYS A 60 -13.30 -6.65 7.17
CA CYS A 60 -12.25 -5.94 6.42
C CYS A 60 -12.92 -5.01 5.42
N ALA A 61 -12.52 -3.75 5.40
CA ALA A 61 -12.89 -2.80 4.36
C ALA A 61 -11.63 -2.37 3.60
N LEU A 62 -11.60 -2.62 2.29
CA LEU A 62 -10.57 -2.12 1.39
C LEU A 62 -10.98 -0.74 0.90
N LEU A 63 -10.05 0.20 0.98
CA LEU A 63 -10.28 1.61 0.73
C LEU A 63 -9.36 2.10 -0.38
N GLY A 64 -9.91 2.91 -1.27
CA GLY A 64 -9.13 3.53 -2.33
C GLY A 64 -8.35 4.75 -1.85
N ALA A 65 -7.89 5.52 -2.83
CA ALA A 65 -7.16 6.76 -2.60
C ALA A 65 -7.94 7.75 -1.73
N ASP A 66 -7.20 8.59 -1.01
CA ASP A 66 -7.75 9.70 -0.25
C ASP A 66 -8.49 10.67 -1.17
N SER A 67 -9.72 11.04 -0.81
CA SER A 67 -10.48 12.03 -1.59
C SER A 67 -10.12 13.49 -1.26
N GLY A 68 -9.36 13.73 -0.18
CA GLY A 68 -9.07 15.05 0.37
C GLY A 68 -10.27 15.74 1.03
N LYS A 69 -11.42 15.08 1.11
CA LYS A 69 -12.63 15.61 1.74
C LYS A 69 -12.74 15.10 3.16
N SER A 70 -12.85 15.99 4.14
CA SER A 70 -13.00 15.60 5.53
C SER A 70 -14.25 14.73 5.75
N GLN A 71 -14.13 13.70 6.60
CA GLN A 71 -15.31 12.92 6.99
C GLN A 71 -16.19 13.74 7.95
N THR A 72 -17.51 13.71 7.72
CA THR A 72 -18.48 14.37 8.62
C THR A 72 -18.91 13.46 9.78
N CYS A 73 -18.83 12.14 9.56
CA CYS A 73 -19.18 11.13 10.56
C CYS A 73 -17.93 10.74 11.37
N ASN A 74 -17.65 11.46 12.44
CA ASN A 74 -16.61 11.09 13.40
C ASN A 74 -17.13 10.00 14.34
N THR A 75 -17.14 8.76 13.87
CA THR A 75 -16.99 7.63 14.80
C THR A 75 -15.66 7.82 15.53
N ALA A 76 -15.60 7.55 16.83
CA ALA A 76 -14.39 7.78 17.62
C ALA A 76 -13.20 7.00 17.02
N ASN A 77 -12.30 7.72 16.35
CA ASN A 77 -10.99 7.30 15.87
C ASN A 77 -10.92 5.86 15.31
N PRO A 78 -11.56 5.54 14.16
CA PRO A 78 -11.36 4.24 13.57
C PRO A 78 -9.91 4.10 13.06
N THR A 79 -9.24 3.01 13.45
CA THR A 79 -7.88 2.69 12.99
C THR A 79 -7.88 2.46 11.49
N LEU A 80 -7.07 3.24 10.76
CA LEU A 80 -6.85 3.13 9.33
C LEU A 80 -5.40 2.70 9.07
N TRP A 81 -5.21 1.74 8.16
CA TRP A 81 -3.89 1.25 7.78
C TRP A 81 -3.59 1.70 6.35
N LEU A 82 -2.65 2.64 6.19
CA LEU A 82 -2.30 3.24 4.90
C LEU A 82 -1.21 2.43 4.21
N ARG A 83 -1.43 2.07 2.93
CA ARG A 83 -0.44 1.38 2.12
C ARG A 83 0.77 2.29 1.88
N THR A 84 1.96 1.77 2.06
CA THR A 84 3.23 2.45 1.81
C THR A 84 3.85 1.96 0.51
N ALA A 85 4.67 2.80 -0.12
CA ALA A 85 5.38 2.44 -1.35
C ALA A 85 6.41 1.29 -1.15
N ALA A 86 6.71 0.92 0.10
CA ALA A 86 7.68 -0.13 0.43
C ALA A 86 7.33 -1.49 -0.20
N CYS A 87 6.06 -1.72 -0.53
CA CYS A 87 5.59 -2.98 -1.11
C CYS A 87 5.14 -2.87 -2.57
N ASP A 88 5.26 -1.69 -3.18
CA ASP A 88 4.96 -1.46 -4.59
C ASP A 88 6.22 -1.56 -5.47
N GLU A 89 7.41 -1.47 -4.88
CA GLU A 89 8.71 -1.51 -5.60
C GLU A 89 9.16 -2.90 -6.08
N SER A 90 8.40 -3.98 -5.82
CA SER A 90 8.83 -5.34 -6.21
C SER A 90 8.64 -5.68 -7.70
N THR A 91 8.27 -4.72 -8.56
CA THR A 91 7.98 -4.96 -9.99
C THR A 91 8.81 -4.07 -10.92
N THR A 92 10.11 -3.92 -10.67
CA THR A 92 11.04 -3.34 -11.66
C THR A 92 12.32 -4.15 -11.78
N THR A 93 12.19 -5.46 -12.04
CA THR A 93 13.25 -6.18 -12.75
C THR A 93 13.11 -5.85 -14.24
N THR A 94 13.69 -4.73 -14.65
CA THR A 94 13.93 -4.44 -16.06
C THR A 94 14.83 -5.55 -16.62
N SER A 95 14.25 -6.53 -17.30
CA SER A 95 14.98 -7.44 -18.18
C SER A 95 15.61 -6.60 -19.29
N SER A 96 16.86 -6.20 -19.10
CA SER A 96 17.71 -5.64 -20.15
C SER A 96 17.99 -6.76 -21.17
N ILE A 97 17.15 -6.87 -22.19
CA ILE A 97 17.46 -7.62 -23.41
C ILE A 97 18.63 -6.89 -24.06
N SER A 98 19.84 -7.44 -23.90
CA SER A 98 21.04 -6.97 -24.58
C SER A 98 21.00 -7.46 -26.03
N THR A 99 20.47 -6.63 -26.93
CA THR A 99 20.61 -6.86 -28.38
C THR A 99 22.03 -6.53 -28.79
N THR A 100 22.88 -7.55 -28.93
CA THR A 100 24.21 -7.43 -29.54
C THR A 100 24.06 -7.44 -31.06
N THR A 101 24.28 -6.29 -31.70
CA THR A 101 24.43 -6.16 -33.14
C THR A 101 25.89 -6.41 -33.51
N GLN A 102 26.19 -7.50 -34.22
CA GLN A 102 27.51 -7.72 -34.85
C GLN A 102 27.50 -7.16 -36.29
N PRO A 103 28.52 -6.39 -36.71
CA PRO A 103 28.74 -6.11 -38.12
C PRO A 103 29.46 -7.29 -38.78
N PHE A 104 28.83 -7.87 -39.81
CA PHE A 104 29.49 -8.78 -40.75
C PHE A 104 30.50 -8.00 -41.59
N LYS A 105 31.70 -8.55 -41.73
CA LYS A 105 32.77 -8.12 -42.62
C LYS A 105 32.88 -9.09 -43.79
#